data_AF-V5IQZ2-F1
#
_entry.id   AF-V5IQZ2-F1
#
_cell.length_a   1.000
_cell.length_b   1.000
_cell.length_c   1.000
_cell.angle_alpha   90.00
_cell.angle_beta   90.00
_cell.angle_gamma   90.00
#
_symmetry.space_group_name_H-M   'P 1'
#
loop_
_entity.id
_entity.type
_entity.pdbx_description
1 polymer ?
#
loop_
_entity_poly.entity_id
_entity_poly.type
_entity_poly.pdbx_seq_one_letter_code
_entity_poly.pdbx_strand_id
1 'polypeptide(L)'
;MAAVLLRNTTCGIRCLTKGPAFISTTATISSSHGFGLLTKLRRSYGTTISQDLLNKKVQVYQSTSKDPYLNLSIEHHLLQHSHPESYVLFLYINDPCVVIGRNQNPWLEVNLPALQEAEDIKLVRRRSGGGTVFHDHGNVNWSVICPPAVFDRDRHAEMVVRALKDLGVTTAKVNERHDIVIAGDGRGNGQDIFKVSGSAYKLTRLRSLHHGTCLLNSPRLKNIGKFLRSPGEPYIKARGVESVRSPIRNVDVDTEEFTKGVVDEFRAMYEEQCGEDVTVKCVGEEDVKNMDNIRKGMDELTSIPWIYGQTPQFTFSSRPTEDDPRERPPLDLDVQSDFNVQFTLRHGEIQTANVSGLKYEGTAMDGDIYDGMISQTLAKGSEDDSAVKLYEIKDWATVLKSATAGQAFKVSDSSLNSISEWLNKVFPGNHFR
;
A
#
# COMPACT_ATOMS: atom_id res chain seq x y z
N MET A 1 16.38 47.62 0.58
CA MET A 1 16.76 48.84 -0.14
C MET A 1 18.16 49.25 0.30
N ALA A 2 19.09 49.32 -0.67
CA ALA A 2 20.39 50.03 -0.68
C ALA A 2 21.42 49.76 0.45
N ALA A 3 22.74 49.64 0.22
CA ALA A 3 23.58 49.54 -0.97
C ALA A 3 25.04 49.27 -0.51
N VAL A 4 25.74 48.39 -1.23
CA VAL A 4 27.09 48.54 -1.83
C VAL A 4 28.27 49.01 -0.96
N LEU A 5 29.34 48.20 -0.90
CA LEU A 5 30.70 48.63 -1.29
C LEU A 5 31.64 47.47 -1.64
N LEU A 6 32.32 47.66 -2.78
CA LEU A 6 33.23 46.79 -3.53
C LEU A 6 34.69 46.89 -3.06
N ARG A 7 35.51 45.87 -3.41
CA ARG A 7 36.81 45.92 -4.16
C ARG A 7 37.74 44.78 -3.67
N ASN A 8 38.05 43.79 -4.53
CA ASN A 8 39.11 43.68 -5.57
C ASN A 8 40.45 43.14 -5.03
N THR A 9 40.93 42.05 -5.65
CA THR A 9 42.26 41.81 -6.30
C THR A 9 42.48 40.29 -6.40
N THR A 10 42.33 39.61 -7.54
CA THR A 10 43.22 39.41 -8.72
C THR A 10 44.46 38.52 -8.52
N CYS A 11 44.65 37.63 -9.50
CA CYS A 11 45.90 36.98 -9.98
C CYS A 11 46.36 35.70 -9.24
N GLY A 12 46.74 34.59 -9.86
CA GLY A 12 46.86 34.19 -11.27
C GLY A 12 47.55 32.81 -11.39
N ILE A 13 47.07 32.00 -12.35
CA ILE A 13 47.82 31.13 -13.30
C ILE A 13 49.01 30.28 -12.79
N ARG A 14 48.92 28.92 -12.89
CA ARG A 14 49.65 28.07 -13.89
C ARG A 14 49.45 26.56 -13.67
N CYS A 15 49.14 25.87 -14.78
CA CYS A 15 49.36 24.42 -14.99
C CYS A 15 50.85 24.06 -14.97
N LEU A 16 51.18 22.82 -14.57
CA LEU A 16 51.90 21.82 -15.39
C LEU A 16 52.20 20.51 -14.60
N THR A 17 51.63 19.41 -15.11
CA THR A 17 52.15 18.04 -15.26
C THR A 17 53.34 17.52 -14.42
N LYS A 18 53.17 16.35 -13.80
CA LYS A 18 53.86 15.05 -14.07
C LYS A 18 53.72 14.10 -12.87
N GLY A 19 53.30 12.85 -13.08
CA GLY A 19 53.55 11.73 -12.16
C GLY A 19 55.01 11.23 -12.30
N PRO A 20 55.40 10.03 -11.82
CA PRO A 20 54.69 9.04 -11.02
C PRO A 20 55.47 8.66 -9.73
N ALA A 21 54.92 7.78 -8.89
CA ALA A 21 55.62 6.64 -8.25
C ALA A 21 54.95 6.21 -6.93
N PHE A 22 54.56 4.94 -6.90
CA PHE A 22 54.29 4.16 -5.70
C PHE A 22 55.59 3.96 -4.91
N ILE A 23 55.64 4.39 -3.66
CA ILE A 23 56.52 3.82 -2.62
C ILE A 23 55.72 3.76 -1.31
N SER A 24 55.63 2.53 -0.80
CA SER A 24 55.14 2.18 0.53
C SER A 24 56.06 2.77 1.59
N THR A 25 55.52 3.52 2.54
CA THR A 25 56.24 3.82 3.79
C THR A 25 55.23 3.95 4.92
N THR A 26 55.27 2.99 5.82
CA THR A 26 54.64 3.04 7.14
C THR A 26 55.22 4.19 7.95
N ALA A 27 54.38 5.15 8.33
CA ALA A 27 54.72 6.18 9.30
C ALA A 27 53.60 6.26 10.35
N THR A 28 53.89 5.73 11.52
CA THR A 28 53.17 5.98 12.77
C THR A 28 53.46 7.41 13.21
N ILE A 29 52.42 8.25 13.32
CA ILE A 29 52.46 9.53 14.05
C ILE A 29 51.26 9.55 14.99
N SER A 30 51.55 9.63 16.29
CA SER A 30 50.58 9.92 17.32
C SER A 30 50.17 11.39 17.26
N SER A 31 48.89 11.70 17.38
CA SER A 31 48.45 12.81 18.23
C SER A 31 46.97 12.69 18.56
N SER A 32 46.68 13.31 19.69
CA SER A 32 45.55 13.20 20.61
C SER A 32 44.31 14.02 20.26
N HIS A 33 43.22 13.70 20.98
CA HIS A 33 42.02 14.50 21.28
C HIS A 33 40.86 14.50 20.27
N GLY A 34 39.71 13.98 20.74
CA GLY A 34 38.40 14.16 20.13
C GLY A 34 37.50 12.93 20.25
N PHE A 35 37.02 12.61 21.45
CA PHE A 35 35.95 11.60 21.64
C PHE A 35 34.63 12.17 21.11
N GLY A 36 34.37 11.97 19.81
CA GLY A 36 33.04 11.94 19.24
C GLY A 36 32.76 10.50 18.86
N LEU A 37 31.96 9.78 19.65
CA LEU A 37 31.61 8.40 19.39
C LEU A 37 30.60 8.34 18.23
N LEU A 38 31.09 8.45 17.00
CA LEU A 38 30.34 8.07 15.81
C LEU A 38 30.32 6.53 15.76
N THR A 39 29.30 5.93 16.37
CA THR A 39 28.99 4.51 16.21
C THR A 39 28.61 4.25 14.76
N LYS A 40 29.60 3.86 13.95
CA LYS A 40 29.38 3.37 12.59
C LYS A 40 28.49 2.13 12.67
N LEU A 41 27.28 2.21 12.13
CA LEU A 41 26.41 1.06 11.89
C LEU A 41 27.18 0.03 11.04
N ARG A 42 27.55 -1.10 11.65
CA ARG A 42 28.27 -2.17 10.98
C ARG A 42 27.29 -2.94 10.07
N ARG A 43 27.12 -2.48 8.82
CA ARG A 43 26.33 -3.18 7.80
C ARG A 43 27.05 -4.44 7.34
N SER A 44 26.37 -5.58 7.42
CA SER A 44 26.80 -6.87 6.88
C SER A 44 25.96 -7.16 5.64
N TYR A 45 26.61 -7.30 4.48
CA TYR A 45 25.96 -7.66 3.22
C TYR A 45 26.10 -9.17 2.96
N GLY A 46 25.11 -9.79 2.31
CA GLY A 46 25.23 -11.12 1.72
C GLY A 46 25.08 -12.29 2.70
N THR A 47 24.03 -12.33 3.51
CA THR A 47 23.75 -13.51 4.35
C THR A 47 22.26 -13.82 4.28
N THR A 48 21.92 -14.96 3.68
CA THR A 48 20.58 -15.57 3.79
C THR A 48 20.10 -15.51 5.24
N ILE A 49 18.78 -15.32 5.43
CA ILE A 49 18.16 -15.37 6.76
C ILE A 49 18.32 -16.79 7.32
N SER A 50 19.41 -17.01 8.06
CA SER A 50 19.75 -18.32 8.61
C SER A 50 18.92 -18.64 9.85
N GLN A 51 18.80 -19.93 10.17
CA GLN A 51 18.09 -20.37 11.37
C GLN A 51 18.71 -19.79 12.66
N ASP A 52 20.03 -19.67 12.70
CA ASP A 52 20.74 -19.07 13.84
C ASP A 52 20.35 -17.60 14.05
N LEU A 53 20.15 -16.84 12.96
CA LEU A 53 19.69 -15.46 13.05
C LEU A 53 18.24 -15.40 13.56
N LEU A 54 17.37 -16.27 13.04
CA LEU A 54 15.97 -16.36 13.46
C LEU A 54 15.81 -16.73 14.94
N ASN A 55 16.80 -17.42 15.52
CA ASN A 55 16.82 -17.83 16.92
C ASN A 55 17.33 -16.76 17.90
N LYS A 56 17.94 -15.67 17.42
CA LYS A 56 18.38 -14.56 18.28
C LYS A 56 17.20 -13.88 18.98
N LYS A 57 17.42 -13.38 20.19
CA LYS A 57 16.38 -12.68 20.96
C LYS A 57 16.04 -11.31 20.39
N VAL A 58 17.02 -10.59 19.84
CA VAL A 58 16.81 -9.28 19.24
C VAL A 58 17.42 -9.24 17.83
N GLN A 59 16.62 -8.85 16.85
CA GLN A 59 16.97 -8.90 15.43
C GLN A 59 16.58 -7.59 14.74
N VAL A 60 17.46 -7.05 13.91
CA VAL A 60 17.15 -5.88 13.07
C VAL A 60 17.50 -6.19 11.62
N TYR A 61 16.51 -6.05 10.75
CA TYR A 61 16.63 -6.25 9.31
C TYR A 61 16.30 -4.94 8.56
N GLN A 62 17.05 -4.66 7.50
CA GLN A 62 16.77 -3.58 6.57
C GLN A 62 16.70 -4.16 5.16
N SER A 63 15.57 -3.97 4.48
CA SER A 63 15.44 -4.42 3.09
C SER A 63 16.28 -3.56 2.16
N THR A 64 17.00 -4.19 1.25
CA THR A 64 17.62 -3.53 0.09
C THR A 64 16.73 -3.56 -1.14
N SER A 65 15.67 -4.36 -1.15
CA SER A 65 14.69 -4.40 -2.23
C SER A 65 13.64 -3.31 -2.09
N LYS A 66 13.17 -2.81 -3.24
CA LYS A 66 12.03 -1.90 -3.34
C LYS A 66 10.74 -2.60 -3.78
N ASP A 67 10.78 -3.89 -4.09
CA ASP A 67 9.57 -4.59 -4.51
C ASP A 67 8.62 -4.84 -3.32
N PRO A 68 7.39 -4.29 -3.32
CA PRO A 68 6.45 -4.47 -2.22
C PRO A 68 6.09 -5.95 -1.97
N TYR A 69 6.04 -6.78 -3.01
CA TYR A 69 5.70 -8.20 -2.84
C TYR A 69 6.81 -8.95 -2.12
N LEU A 70 8.07 -8.72 -2.50
CA LEU A 70 9.21 -9.27 -1.78
C LEU A 70 9.27 -8.78 -0.33
N ASN A 71 9.14 -7.47 -0.09
CA ASN A 71 9.18 -6.90 1.26
C ASN A 71 8.10 -7.47 2.19
N LEU A 72 6.85 -7.58 1.72
CA LEU A 72 5.77 -8.19 2.50
C LEU A 72 5.94 -9.71 2.68
N SER A 73 6.65 -10.38 1.77
CA SER A 73 6.98 -11.81 1.88
C SER A 73 8.09 -12.05 2.89
N ILE A 74 9.11 -11.19 2.95
CA ILE A 74 10.14 -11.19 3.99
C ILE A 74 9.50 -10.91 5.36
N GLU A 75 8.66 -9.88 5.47
CA GLU A 75 7.93 -9.55 6.70
C GLU A 75 7.13 -10.75 7.20
N HIS A 76 6.39 -11.41 6.31
CA HIS A 76 5.63 -12.60 6.66
C HIS A 76 6.52 -13.77 7.06
N HIS A 77 7.63 -13.99 6.36
CA HIS A 77 8.60 -15.03 6.71
C HIS A 77 9.16 -14.83 8.12
N LEU A 78 9.58 -13.61 8.45
CA LEU A 78 10.07 -13.26 9.79
C LEU A 78 8.99 -13.50 10.85
N LEU A 79 7.74 -13.13 10.58
CA LEU A 79 6.62 -13.37 11.50
C LEU A 79 6.37 -14.87 11.78
N GLN A 80 6.51 -15.72 10.76
CA GLN A 80 6.23 -17.14 10.90
C GLN A 80 7.39 -17.95 11.50
N HIS A 81 8.64 -17.53 11.27
CA HIS A 81 9.82 -18.38 11.53
C HIS A 81 10.80 -17.85 12.58
N SER A 82 10.74 -16.58 12.96
CA SER A 82 11.59 -16.10 14.07
C SER A 82 11.10 -16.67 15.41
N HIS A 83 12.02 -16.80 16.37
CA HIS A 83 11.76 -17.43 17.65
C HIS A 83 10.55 -16.82 18.40
N PRO A 84 9.67 -17.61 19.03
CA PRO A 84 8.48 -17.13 19.75
C PRO A 84 8.72 -15.95 20.70
N GLU A 85 9.83 -16.04 21.44
CA GLU A 85 10.27 -15.06 22.44
C GLU A 85 11.20 -13.95 21.89
N SER A 86 11.32 -13.78 20.57
CA SER A 86 12.20 -12.76 19.99
C SER A 86 11.47 -11.46 19.61
N TYR A 87 12.25 -10.39 19.58
CA TYR A 87 11.90 -9.07 19.08
C TYR A 87 12.60 -8.84 17.74
N VAL A 88 11.83 -8.51 16.71
CA VAL A 88 12.35 -8.29 15.36
C VAL A 88 11.91 -6.92 14.88
N LEU A 89 12.84 -6.07 14.47
CA LEU A 89 12.57 -4.87 13.68
C LEU A 89 12.89 -5.14 12.22
N PHE A 90 11.98 -4.81 11.32
CA PHE A 90 12.20 -4.82 9.88
C PHE A 90 11.84 -3.46 9.28
N LEU A 91 12.79 -2.86 8.57
CA LEU A 91 12.64 -1.56 7.91
C LEU A 91 12.73 -1.75 6.39
N TYR A 92 11.80 -1.16 5.64
CA TYR A 92 11.77 -1.27 4.18
C TYR A 92 11.09 -0.07 3.51
N ILE A 93 11.43 0.16 2.25
CA ILE A 93 10.85 1.20 1.39
C ILE A 93 10.38 0.49 0.12
N ASN A 94 9.18 0.80 -0.35
CA ASN A 94 8.64 0.20 -1.56
C ASN A 94 8.71 1.17 -2.74
N ASP A 95 8.84 0.63 -3.94
CA ASP A 95 8.44 1.30 -5.17
C ASP A 95 6.96 1.72 -5.10
N PRO A 96 6.54 2.71 -5.91
CA PRO A 96 5.19 3.23 -5.89
C PRO A 96 4.13 2.11 -5.88
N CYS A 97 3.29 2.10 -4.84
CA CYS A 97 2.21 1.13 -4.75
C CYS A 97 1.07 1.62 -3.83
N VAL A 98 -0.14 1.15 -4.14
CA VAL A 98 -1.31 1.24 -3.26
C VAL A 98 -1.43 -0.06 -2.49
N VAL A 99 -1.35 0.01 -1.16
CA VAL A 99 -1.42 -1.16 -0.28
C VAL A 99 -2.76 -1.19 0.45
N ILE A 100 -3.65 -2.10 0.05
CA ILE A 100 -4.94 -2.34 0.71
C ILE A 100 -4.80 -3.37 1.83
N GLY A 101 -5.63 -3.24 2.86
CA GLY A 101 -5.72 -4.18 3.98
C GLY A 101 -6.33 -5.53 3.60
N ARG A 102 -6.13 -6.54 4.46
CA ARG A 102 -6.53 -7.94 4.21
C ARG A 102 -8.00 -8.14 3.85
N ASN A 103 -8.89 -7.34 4.45
CA ASN A 103 -10.36 -7.47 4.34
C ASN A 103 -10.99 -6.23 3.68
N GLN A 104 -10.24 -5.51 2.86
CA GLN A 104 -10.73 -4.33 2.14
C GLN A 104 -11.20 -4.67 0.74
N ASN A 105 -12.07 -3.82 0.19
CA ASN A 105 -12.58 -3.95 -1.18
C ASN A 105 -11.77 -3.02 -2.12
N PRO A 106 -11.01 -3.55 -3.10
CA PRO A 106 -10.20 -2.74 -4.00
C PRO A 106 -11.04 -1.78 -4.84
N TRP A 107 -12.26 -2.17 -5.25
CA TRP A 107 -13.18 -1.33 -5.99
C TRP A 107 -13.84 -0.24 -5.16
N LEU A 108 -13.80 -0.33 -3.82
CA LEU A 108 -14.26 0.73 -2.93
C LEU A 108 -13.12 1.69 -2.57
N GLU A 109 -11.93 1.15 -2.39
CA GLU A 109 -10.81 1.85 -1.77
C GLU A 109 -9.87 2.53 -2.76
N VAL A 110 -9.80 2.01 -3.99
CA VAL A 110 -8.78 2.41 -4.98
C VAL A 110 -9.44 2.92 -6.24
N ASN A 111 -8.89 4.01 -6.77
CA ASN A 111 -9.20 4.46 -8.12
C ASN A 111 -8.45 3.57 -9.13
N LEU A 112 -9.03 2.40 -9.42
CA LEU A 112 -8.44 1.42 -10.33
C LEU A 112 -8.18 2.00 -11.74
N PRO A 113 -9.05 2.83 -12.34
CA PRO A 113 -8.74 3.46 -13.63
C PRO A 113 -7.48 4.35 -13.56
N ALA A 114 -7.38 5.22 -12.54
CA ALA A 114 -6.20 6.05 -12.36
C ALA A 114 -4.92 5.25 -12.10
N LEU A 115 -5.06 4.07 -11.48
CA LEU A 115 -3.95 3.15 -11.24
C LEU A 115 -3.49 2.46 -12.52
N GLN A 116 -4.40 2.11 -13.43
CA GLN A 116 -4.06 1.52 -14.74
C GLN A 116 -3.35 2.49 -15.66
N GLU A 117 -3.70 3.78 -15.61
CA GLU A 117 -2.98 4.85 -16.32
C GLU A 117 -1.55 5.04 -15.79
N ALA A 118 -1.30 4.66 -14.53
CA ALA A 118 -0.02 4.85 -13.87
C ALA A 118 0.78 3.53 -13.87
N GLU A 119 1.47 3.27 -14.98
CA GLU A 119 2.23 2.02 -15.21
C GLU A 119 3.25 1.68 -14.11
N ASP A 120 3.70 2.68 -13.34
CA ASP A 120 4.70 2.51 -12.29
C ASP A 120 4.13 2.17 -10.90
N ILE A 121 2.79 2.14 -10.74
CA ILE A 121 2.14 1.96 -9.43
C ILE A 121 1.45 0.61 -9.31
N LYS A 122 1.91 -0.23 -8.38
CA LYS A 122 1.34 -1.56 -8.12
C LYS A 122 0.13 -1.51 -7.18
N LEU A 123 -0.84 -2.42 -7.35
CA LEU A 123 -1.87 -2.72 -6.36
C LEU A 123 -1.45 -3.91 -5.50
N VAL A 124 -1.42 -3.75 -4.19
CA VAL A 124 -0.92 -4.79 -3.27
C VAL A 124 -1.92 -5.01 -2.14
N ARG A 125 -2.25 -6.26 -1.84
CA ARG A 125 -3.03 -6.62 -0.64
C ARG A 125 -2.11 -7.19 0.44
N ARG A 126 -2.05 -6.56 1.61
CA ARG A 126 -1.26 -7.07 2.75
C ARG A 126 -2.02 -8.10 3.60
N ARG A 127 -1.28 -8.84 4.43
CA ARG A 127 -1.84 -9.89 5.33
C ARG A 127 -2.44 -9.37 6.63
N SER A 128 -2.09 -8.14 7.03
CA SER A 128 -2.63 -7.41 8.18
C SER A 128 -3.95 -6.68 7.84
N GLY A 129 -4.72 -6.33 8.87
CA GLY A 129 -5.92 -5.51 8.72
C GLY A 129 -5.61 -4.03 8.51
N GLY A 130 -6.60 -3.16 8.71
CA GLY A 130 -6.48 -1.70 8.58
C GLY A 130 -6.84 -1.16 7.19
N GLY A 131 -6.67 0.16 7.01
CA GLY A 131 -7.05 0.90 5.80
C GLY A 131 -6.02 0.86 4.67
N THR A 132 -6.34 1.57 3.59
CA THR A 132 -5.52 1.68 2.38
C THR A 132 -4.49 2.80 2.52
N VAL A 133 -3.26 2.56 2.09
CA VAL A 133 -2.16 3.53 2.10
C VAL A 133 -1.43 3.55 0.77
N PHE A 134 -0.73 4.66 0.49
CA PHE A 134 0.14 4.79 -0.66
C PHE A 134 1.59 4.79 -0.20
N HIS A 135 2.44 4.01 -0.86
CA HIS A 135 3.88 3.99 -0.62
C HIS A 135 4.61 4.52 -1.86
N ASP A 136 5.72 5.21 -1.63
CA ASP A 136 6.76 5.50 -2.61
C ASP A 136 8.11 5.63 -1.88
N HIS A 137 9.13 6.12 -2.57
CA HIS A 137 10.48 6.23 -2.01
C HIS A 137 10.60 7.23 -0.86
N GLY A 138 9.63 8.13 -0.70
CA GLY A 138 9.58 9.06 0.44
C GLY A 138 8.76 8.55 1.62
N ASN A 139 8.37 7.27 1.59
CA ASN A 139 7.69 6.59 2.68
C ASN A 139 8.54 5.42 3.20
N VAL A 140 8.92 5.48 4.49
CA VAL A 140 9.59 4.36 5.17
C VAL A 140 8.55 3.51 5.90
N ASN A 141 8.60 2.21 5.70
CA ASN A 141 7.81 1.25 6.46
C ASN A 141 8.66 0.65 7.56
N TRP A 142 8.05 0.49 8.73
CA TRP A 142 8.65 -0.15 9.88
C TRP A 142 7.72 -1.26 10.37
N SER A 143 8.31 -2.35 10.85
CA SER A 143 7.57 -3.52 11.32
C SER A 143 8.28 -4.07 12.54
N VAL A 144 7.55 -4.17 13.66
CA VAL A 144 8.04 -4.79 14.89
C VAL A 144 7.24 -6.06 15.18
N ILE A 145 7.96 -7.16 15.34
CA ILE A 145 7.41 -8.47 15.67
C ILE A 145 7.84 -8.82 17.09
N CYS A 146 6.89 -9.19 17.95
CA CYS A 146 7.13 -9.45 19.36
C CYS A 146 6.27 -10.61 19.88
N PRO A 147 6.53 -11.10 21.10
CA PRO A 147 5.66 -12.06 21.77
C PRO A 147 4.26 -11.46 22.02
N PRO A 148 3.17 -12.23 21.92
CA PRO A 148 1.81 -11.71 22.12
C PRO A 148 1.58 -11.11 23.50
N ALA A 149 2.24 -11.64 24.53
CA ALA A 149 2.10 -11.18 25.92
C ALA A 149 2.54 -9.74 26.15
N VAL A 150 3.39 -9.20 25.27
CA VAL A 150 3.95 -7.84 25.41
C VAL A 150 3.49 -6.90 24.30
N PHE A 151 2.56 -7.37 23.45
CA PHE A 151 2.00 -6.58 22.36
C PHE A 151 1.07 -5.51 22.90
N ASP A 152 1.34 -4.28 22.47
CA ASP A 152 0.51 -3.12 22.72
C ASP A 152 0.45 -2.29 21.42
N ARG A 153 -0.69 -1.66 21.16
CA ARG A 153 -0.96 -0.98 19.88
C ARG A 153 -0.17 0.32 19.69
N ASP A 154 0.22 0.95 20.79
CA ASP A 154 0.92 2.23 20.79
C ASP A 154 2.41 2.07 21.02
N ARG A 155 2.84 1.01 21.71
CA ARG A 155 4.24 0.79 22.11
C ARG A 155 5.27 1.03 21.01
N HIS A 156 5.09 0.46 19.81
CA HIS A 156 6.05 0.64 18.72
C HIS A 156 5.76 1.90 17.87
N ALA A 157 4.54 2.44 17.91
CA ALA A 157 4.29 3.77 17.34
C ALA A 157 4.96 4.88 18.18
N GLU A 158 4.92 4.77 19.50
CA GLU A 158 5.63 5.65 20.44
C GLU A 158 7.16 5.53 20.30
N MET A 159 7.67 4.34 19.96
CA MET A 159 9.08 4.18 19.58
C MET A 159 9.45 5.05 18.37
N VAL A 160 8.61 5.08 17.34
CA VAL A 160 8.82 5.94 16.16
C VAL A 160 8.60 7.42 16.50
N VAL A 161 7.68 7.75 17.40
CA VAL A 161 7.50 9.13 17.89
C VAL A 161 8.76 9.64 18.58
N ARG A 162 9.43 8.84 19.42
CA ARG A 162 10.68 9.25 20.07
C ARG A 162 11.78 9.51 19.04
N ALA A 163 11.97 8.60 18.08
CA ALA A 163 12.90 8.79 16.97
C ALA A 163 12.61 10.09 16.18
N LEU A 164 11.35 10.39 15.90
CA LEU A 164 10.94 11.63 15.21
C LEU A 164 11.23 12.89 16.04
N LYS A 165 11.00 12.84 17.35
CA LYS A 165 11.28 13.97 18.25
C LYS A 165 12.76 14.29 18.33
N ASP A 166 13.61 13.28 18.38
CA ASP A 166 15.06 13.43 18.38
C ASP A 166 15.58 14.06 17.07
N LEU A 167 14.84 13.86 15.98
CA LEU A 167 15.10 14.48 14.67
C LEU A 167 14.40 15.85 14.50
N GLY A 168 13.87 16.44 15.58
CA GLY A 168 13.30 17.78 15.59
C GLY A 168 11.80 17.87 15.31
N VAL A 169 11.11 16.75 15.07
CA VAL A 169 9.65 16.69 14.85
C VAL A 169 8.92 16.66 16.20
N THR A 170 9.08 17.73 16.99
CA THR A 170 8.70 17.80 18.41
C THR A 170 7.20 17.60 18.69
N THR A 171 6.33 17.88 17.72
CA THR A 171 4.87 17.77 17.86
C THR A 171 4.33 16.37 17.54
N ALA A 172 5.19 15.42 17.16
CA ALA A 172 4.80 14.04 16.91
C ALA A 172 4.20 13.40 18.17
N LYS A 173 3.06 12.74 17.99
CA LYS A 173 2.38 11.95 19.03
C LYS A 173 1.53 10.85 18.42
N VAL A 174 1.27 9.80 19.19
CA VAL A 174 0.24 8.82 18.84
C VAL A 174 -1.14 9.39 19.19
N ASN A 175 -2.13 9.20 18.31
CA ASN A 175 -3.52 9.59 18.56
C ASN A 175 -4.36 8.39 19.06
N GLU A 176 -5.63 8.64 19.39
CA GLU A 176 -6.56 7.60 19.87
C GLU A 176 -6.81 6.46 18.87
N ARG A 177 -6.48 6.66 17.59
CA ARG A 177 -6.59 5.65 16.54
C ARG A 177 -5.27 4.91 16.29
N HIS A 178 -4.26 5.11 17.14
CA HIS A 178 -2.93 4.52 17.04
C HIS A 178 -2.15 4.96 15.78
N ASP A 179 -2.53 6.09 15.18
CA ASP A 179 -1.78 6.77 14.12
C ASP A 179 -0.75 7.73 14.73
N ILE A 180 0.38 7.96 14.05
CA ILE A 180 1.27 9.07 14.41
C ILE A 180 0.82 10.32 13.67
N VAL A 181 0.60 11.39 14.43
CA VAL A 181 0.17 12.69 13.94
C VAL A 181 1.12 13.80 14.38
N ILE A 182 1.17 14.88 13.61
CA ILE A 182 1.90 16.10 13.93
C ILE A 182 0.97 17.30 13.86
N ALA A 183 1.30 18.35 14.61
CA ALA A 183 0.57 19.61 14.53
C ALA A 183 1.00 20.42 13.30
N GLY A 184 0.06 21.18 12.75
CA GLY A 184 0.29 22.21 11.73
C GLY A 184 1.19 23.34 12.25
N ASP A 185 1.72 24.15 11.34
CA ASP A 185 2.58 25.30 11.63
C ASP A 185 1.82 26.54 12.15
N GLY A 186 0.53 26.38 12.47
CA GLY A 186 -0.32 27.44 13.00
C GLY A 186 -0.69 28.54 12.00
N ARG A 187 -0.37 28.39 10.70
CA ARG A 187 -0.74 29.37 9.65
C ARG A 187 -2.18 29.24 9.14
N GLY A 188 -2.90 28.20 9.60
CA GLY A 188 -4.36 28.03 9.43
C GLY A 188 -5.16 28.49 10.65
N ASN A 189 -6.47 28.20 10.68
CA ASN A 189 -7.43 28.59 11.73
C ASN A 189 -7.25 27.85 13.08
N GLY A 190 -6.02 27.46 13.45
CA GLY A 190 -5.69 26.76 14.68
C GLY A 190 -6.09 25.27 14.69
N GLN A 191 -5.16 24.43 15.15
CA GLN A 191 -5.32 22.97 15.36
C GLN A 191 -5.40 22.05 14.14
N ASP A 192 -4.76 22.37 13.02
CA ASP A 192 -4.61 21.36 11.97
C ASP A 192 -3.74 20.20 12.48
N ILE A 193 -4.28 18.99 12.48
CA ILE A 193 -3.58 17.76 12.84
C ILE A 193 -3.41 16.94 11.56
N PHE A 194 -2.16 16.62 11.23
CA PHE A 194 -1.82 15.85 10.04
C PHE A 194 -1.30 14.47 10.43
N LYS A 195 -1.86 13.44 9.80
CA LYS A 195 -1.35 12.07 9.91
C LYS A 195 -0.06 11.93 9.11
N VAL A 196 0.96 11.35 9.73
CA VAL A 196 2.27 11.08 9.11
C VAL A 196 2.62 9.60 9.10
N SER A 197 1.97 8.81 9.97
CA SER A 197 2.11 7.35 10.02
C SER A 197 0.75 6.72 10.22
N GLY A 198 0.46 5.64 9.48
CA GLY A 198 -0.64 4.74 9.76
C GLY A 198 -0.15 3.41 10.32
N SER A 199 -0.85 2.88 11.32
CA SER A 199 -0.56 1.58 11.93
C SER A 199 -1.48 0.47 11.39
N ALA A 200 -0.95 -0.74 11.29
CA ALA A 200 -1.71 -1.96 11.08
C ALA A 200 -1.06 -3.14 11.81
N TYR A 201 -1.88 -4.17 12.07
CA TYR A 201 -1.49 -5.25 12.97
C TYR A 201 -1.84 -6.63 12.40
N LYS A 202 -1.02 -7.62 12.74
CA LYS A 202 -1.31 -9.04 12.50
C LYS A 202 -0.96 -9.84 13.76
N LEU A 203 -1.99 -10.38 14.41
CA LEU A 203 -1.84 -11.25 15.57
C LEU A 203 -1.93 -12.70 15.13
N THR A 204 -1.02 -13.53 15.64
CA THR A 204 -1.01 -14.98 15.46
C THR A 204 -0.96 -15.64 16.84
N ARG A 205 -1.09 -16.97 16.89
CA ARG A 205 -1.02 -17.71 18.16
C ARG A 205 0.30 -17.50 18.90
N LEU A 206 1.41 -17.39 18.17
CA LEU A 206 2.75 -17.36 18.75
C LEU A 206 3.39 -15.98 18.74
N ARG A 207 2.92 -15.07 17.88
CA ARG A 207 3.58 -13.78 17.59
C ARG A 207 2.59 -12.69 17.24
N SER A 208 2.96 -11.46 17.54
CA SER A 208 2.25 -10.26 17.14
C SER A 208 3.14 -9.37 16.29
N LEU A 209 2.58 -8.83 15.21
CA LEU A 209 3.22 -7.87 14.32
C LEU A 209 2.49 -6.54 14.38
N HIS A 210 3.24 -5.47 14.59
CA HIS A 210 2.84 -4.08 14.40
C HIS A 210 3.69 -3.51 13.29
N HIS A 211 3.08 -3.13 12.17
CA HIS A 211 3.77 -2.35 11.16
C HIS A 211 3.10 -1.00 10.94
N GLY A 212 3.87 -0.05 10.44
CA GLY A 212 3.37 1.24 10.07
C GLY A 212 4.18 1.88 8.97
N THR A 213 3.60 2.96 8.44
CA THR A 213 4.24 3.82 7.47
C THR A 213 4.92 5.00 8.17
N CYS A 214 5.72 5.79 7.46
CA CYS A 214 6.16 7.10 7.90
C CYS A 214 6.41 7.94 6.65
N LEU A 215 5.55 8.93 6.43
CA LEU A 215 5.65 9.87 5.31
C LEU A 215 6.77 10.85 5.59
N LEU A 216 7.96 10.56 5.07
CA LEU A 216 9.14 11.39 5.25
C LEU A 216 9.12 12.55 4.27
N ASN A 217 9.16 12.26 2.97
CA ASN A 217 9.34 13.24 1.91
C ASN A 217 8.74 12.75 0.57
N SER A 218 7.54 12.16 0.59
CA SER A 218 6.87 11.66 -0.62
C SER A 218 6.71 12.78 -1.66
N PRO A 219 7.24 12.62 -2.89
CA PRO A 219 7.04 13.59 -3.96
C PRO A 219 5.62 13.57 -4.52
N ARG A 220 4.85 12.50 -4.24
CA ARG A 220 3.47 12.32 -4.74
C ARG A 220 2.41 12.76 -3.72
N LEU A 221 2.78 13.34 -2.58
CA LEU A 221 1.86 13.71 -1.48
C LEU A 221 0.56 14.37 -1.96
N LYS A 222 0.66 15.35 -2.88
CA LYS A 222 -0.51 16.08 -3.44
C LYS A 222 -1.43 15.21 -4.31
N ASN A 223 -0.87 14.16 -4.90
CA ASN A 223 -1.56 13.29 -5.86
C ASN A 223 -2.00 11.95 -5.26
N ILE A 224 -1.60 11.60 -4.03
CA ILE A 224 -2.03 10.36 -3.35
C ILE A 224 -3.55 10.23 -3.36
N GLY A 225 -4.27 11.34 -3.12
CA GLY A 225 -5.72 11.37 -3.15
C GLY A 225 -6.35 10.94 -4.49
N LYS A 226 -5.66 11.07 -5.62
CA LYS A 226 -6.14 10.61 -6.94
C LYS A 226 -6.33 9.09 -6.93
N PHE A 227 -5.39 8.35 -6.33
CA PHE A 227 -5.38 6.89 -6.33
C PHE A 227 -6.28 6.26 -5.26
N LEU A 228 -6.64 7.02 -4.22
CA LEU A 228 -7.41 6.54 -3.06
C LEU A 228 -8.89 7.01 -3.05
N ARG A 229 -9.39 7.50 -4.19
CA ARG A 229 -10.77 7.93 -4.39
C ARG A 229 -11.41 7.12 -5.50
N SER A 230 -12.02 6.01 -5.12
CA SER A 230 -12.64 5.10 -6.09
C SER A 230 -13.85 5.74 -6.78
N PRO A 231 -13.99 5.60 -8.12
CA PRO A 231 -15.25 5.92 -8.80
C PRO A 231 -16.41 5.01 -8.37
N GLY A 232 -16.13 3.84 -7.80
CA GLY A 232 -17.15 2.90 -7.28
C GLY A 232 -17.66 3.23 -5.88
N GLU A 233 -16.98 4.10 -5.13
CA GLU A 233 -17.35 4.44 -3.74
C GLU A 233 -18.82 4.84 -3.55
N PRO A 234 -19.43 5.68 -4.42
CA PRO A 234 -20.82 6.08 -4.25
C PRO A 234 -21.85 4.96 -4.47
N TYR A 235 -21.45 3.87 -5.14
CA TYR A 235 -22.35 2.81 -5.60
C TYR A 235 -22.18 1.50 -4.84
N ILE A 236 -21.13 1.37 -4.03
CA ILE A 236 -20.74 0.13 -3.35
C ILE A 236 -21.12 0.22 -1.87
N LYS A 237 -21.91 -0.77 -1.41
CA LYS A 237 -22.09 -1.10 0.01
C LYS A 237 -21.31 -2.38 0.31
N ALA A 238 -20.18 -2.25 0.99
CA ALA A 238 -19.31 -3.38 1.30
C ALA A 238 -19.47 -3.88 2.73
N ARG A 239 -19.30 -5.19 2.93
CA ARG A 239 -18.92 -5.75 4.23
C ARG A 239 -17.40 -5.70 4.29
N GLY A 240 -16.81 -5.14 5.33
CA GLY A 240 -15.35 -5.05 5.42
C GLY A 240 -14.87 -3.86 6.24
N VAL A 241 -13.56 -3.65 6.21
CA VAL A 241 -12.92 -2.50 6.87
C VAL A 241 -12.79 -1.37 5.85
N GLU A 242 -13.49 -0.27 6.07
CA GLU A 242 -13.34 0.94 5.27
C GLU A 242 -12.17 1.79 5.75
N SER A 243 -11.52 2.51 4.84
CA SER A 243 -10.47 3.47 5.23
C SER A 243 -11.04 4.70 5.91
N VAL A 244 -10.37 5.14 6.98
CA VAL A 244 -10.63 6.44 7.61
C VAL A 244 -9.74 7.49 6.99
N ARG A 245 -10.32 8.35 6.16
CA ARG A 245 -9.61 9.47 5.52
C ARG A 245 -9.09 10.45 6.57
N SER A 246 -7.85 10.88 6.40
CA SER A 246 -7.21 11.86 7.28
C SER A 246 -6.35 12.82 6.44
N PRO A 247 -6.26 14.11 6.79
CA PRO A 247 -5.24 15.00 6.25
C PRO A 247 -3.86 14.41 6.53
N ILE A 248 -2.98 14.43 5.52
CA ILE A 248 -1.62 13.88 5.64
C ILE A 248 -0.57 14.95 5.37
N ARG A 249 0.64 14.76 5.91
CA ARG A 249 1.79 15.62 5.64
C ARG A 249 3.08 14.79 5.63
N ASN A 250 4.09 15.31 4.95
CA ASN A 250 5.47 14.86 5.15
C ASN A 250 6.01 15.40 6.49
N VAL A 251 6.91 14.64 7.12
CA VAL A 251 7.69 15.12 8.27
C VAL A 251 8.95 15.89 7.84
N ASP A 252 9.37 15.74 6.58
CA ASP A 252 10.52 16.39 5.96
C ASP A 252 11.84 16.09 6.67
N VAL A 253 12.06 14.81 6.98
CA VAL A 253 13.27 14.25 7.63
C VAL A 253 14.03 13.36 6.64
N ASP A 254 15.35 13.30 6.75
CA ASP A 254 16.16 12.42 5.93
C ASP A 254 15.89 10.93 6.23
N THR A 255 15.88 10.11 5.18
CA THR A 255 15.56 8.69 5.27
C THR A 255 16.58 7.90 6.09
N GLU A 256 17.87 8.20 5.95
CA GLU A 256 18.93 7.50 6.68
C GLU A 256 18.92 7.91 8.16
N GLU A 257 18.73 9.20 8.45
CA GLU A 257 18.59 9.70 9.82
C GLU A 257 17.38 9.08 10.53
N PHE A 258 16.22 9.06 9.87
CA PHE A 258 15.02 8.41 10.40
C PHE A 258 15.24 6.92 10.64
N THR A 259 15.78 6.20 9.66
CA THR A 259 16.08 4.77 9.78
C THR A 259 17.01 4.50 10.97
N LYS A 260 18.06 5.31 11.13
CA LYS A 260 19.00 5.21 12.24
C LYS A 260 18.31 5.47 13.58
N GLY A 261 17.51 6.54 13.70
CA GLY A 261 16.78 6.88 14.92
C GLY A 261 15.85 5.76 15.36
N VAL A 262 15.10 5.15 14.42
CA VAL A 262 14.21 4.03 14.74
C VAL A 262 14.98 2.79 15.21
N VAL A 263 16.14 2.50 14.62
CA VAL A 263 17.01 1.39 15.08
C VAL A 263 17.55 1.66 16.47
N ASP A 264 18.02 2.88 16.73
CA ASP A 264 18.60 3.27 18.03
C ASP A 264 17.53 3.21 19.15
N GLU A 265 16.30 3.65 18.85
CA GLU A 265 15.15 3.51 19.76
C GLU A 265 14.76 2.04 20.01
N PHE A 266 14.75 1.21 18.97
CA PHE A 266 14.47 -0.22 19.11
C PHE A 266 15.53 -0.93 19.96
N ARG A 267 16.81 -0.57 19.78
CA ARG A 267 17.91 -1.06 20.61
C ARG A 267 17.74 -0.68 22.07
N ALA A 268 17.47 0.59 22.35
CA ALA A 268 17.23 1.07 23.71
C ALA A 268 16.09 0.32 24.41
N MET A 269 15.07 -0.13 23.66
CA MET A 269 13.97 -0.92 24.22
C MET A 269 14.33 -2.37 24.57
N TYR A 270 15.25 -3.02 23.83
CA TYR A 270 15.39 -4.48 23.88
C TYR A 270 16.82 -5.02 24.03
N GLU A 271 17.88 -4.27 23.67
CA GLU A 271 19.27 -4.75 23.79
C GLU A 271 19.63 -5.10 25.23
N GLU A 272 19.45 -4.16 26.16
CA GLU A 272 19.75 -4.36 27.58
C GLU A 272 18.83 -5.43 28.21
N GLN A 273 17.54 -5.41 27.84
CA GLN A 273 16.57 -6.39 28.34
C GLN A 273 16.94 -7.84 27.95
N CYS A 274 17.52 -8.04 26.77
CA CYS A 274 17.84 -9.36 26.25
C CYS A 274 19.31 -9.77 26.42
N GLY A 275 20.21 -8.83 26.76
CA GLY A 275 21.64 -9.10 26.90
C GLY A 275 22.33 -9.54 25.60
N GLU A 276 21.77 -9.18 24.44
CA GLU A 276 22.30 -9.52 23.12
C GLU A 276 22.62 -8.25 22.31
N ASP A 277 23.80 -8.21 21.67
CA ASP A 277 24.19 -7.13 20.75
C ASP A 277 23.39 -7.19 19.45
N VAL A 278 22.75 -6.09 19.07
CA VAL A 278 21.92 -6.03 17.87
C VAL A 278 22.75 -5.61 16.67
N THR A 279 22.97 -6.57 15.77
CA THR A 279 23.53 -6.28 14.45
C THR A 279 22.43 -6.02 13.43
N VAL A 280 22.53 -4.90 12.71
CA VAL A 280 21.65 -4.60 11.57
C VAL A 280 22.06 -5.45 10.37
N LYS A 281 21.12 -6.22 9.84
CA LYS A 281 21.31 -7.07 8.66
C LYS A 281 20.58 -6.50 7.45
N CYS A 282 21.32 -6.29 6.37
CA CYS A 282 20.73 -5.93 5.10
C CYS A 282 20.28 -7.22 4.38
N VAL A 283 19.04 -7.24 3.88
CA VAL A 283 18.47 -8.40 3.18
C VAL A 283 17.86 -7.93 1.87
N GLY A 284 18.25 -8.54 0.76
CA GLY A 284 17.72 -8.28 -0.58
C GLY A 284 17.25 -9.53 -1.28
N GLU A 285 16.93 -9.37 -2.56
CA GLU A 285 16.48 -10.45 -3.44
C GLU A 285 17.47 -11.62 -3.48
N GLU A 286 18.76 -11.33 -3.65
CA GLU A 286 19.82 -12.35 -3.70
C GLU A 286 19.95 -13.17 -2.41
N ASP A 287 19.68 -12.57 -1.25
CA ASP A 287 19.77 -13.25 0.05
C ASP A 287 18.64 -14.27 0.25
N VAL A 288 17.50 -14.05 -0.40
CA VAL A 288 16.24 -14.79 -0.18
C VAL A 288 15.73 -15.57 -1.39
N LYS A 289 16.39 -15.46 -2.54
CA LYS A 289 15.99 -16.13 -3.80
C LYS A 289 15.75 -17.63 -3.68
N ASN A 290 16.51 -18.31 -2.80
CA ASN A 290 16.43 -19.75 -2.58
C ASN A 290 15.48 -20.13 -1.43
N MET A 291 14.76 -19.18 -0.84
CA MET A 291 13.85 -19.43 0.27
C MET A 291 12.43 -19.69 -0.24
N ASP A 292 12.03 -20.96 -0.28
CA ASP A 292 10.73 -21.41 -0.81
C ASP A 292 9.53 -20.67 -0.18
N ASN A 293 9.57 -20.38 1.11
CA ASN A 293 8.49 -19.69 1.81
C ASN A 293 8.33 -18.23 1.35
N ILE A 294 9.42 -17.57 0.97
CA ILE A 294 9.38 -16.20 0.44
C ILE A 294 8.87 -16.22 -1.00
N ARG A 295 9.36 -17.16 -1.83
CA ARG A 295 8.86 -17.34 -3.21
C ARG A 295 7.36 -17.61 -3.23
N LYS A 296 6.88 -18.58 -2.45
CA LYS A 296 5.44 -18.87 -2.31
C LYS A 296 4.65 -17.66 -1.80
N GLY A 297 5.25 -16.89 -0.88
CA GLY A 297 4.68 -15.66 -0.38
C GLY A 297 4.48 -14.62 -1.49
N MET A 298 5.46 -14.47 -2.39
CA MET A 298 5.37 -13.58 -3.54
C MET A 298 4.33 -14.06 -4.55
N ASP A 299 4.37 -15.35 -4.90
CA ASP A 299 3.40 -15.98 -5.81
C ASP A 299 1.96 -15.79 -5.32
N GLU A 300 1.72 -15.93 -4.01
CA GLU A 300 0.43 -15.64 -3.41
C GLU A 300 0.08 -14.16 -3.55
N LEU A 301 0.97 -13.25 -3.14
CA LEU A 301 0.68 -11.81 -3.10
C LEU A 301 0.42 -11.17 -4.47
N THR A 302 1.01 -11.74 -5.54
CA THR A 302 0.79 -11.30 -6.93
C THR A 302 -0.44 -11.94 -7.57
N SER A 303 -1.01 -12.99 -6.96
CA SER A 303 -2.13 -13.72 -7.54
C SER A 303 -3.45 -12.94 -7.48
N ILE A 304 -4.24 -13.05 -8.54
CA ILE A 304 -5.60 -12.47 -8.61
C ILE A 304 -6.52 -13.00 -7.50
N PRO A 305 -6.53 -14.31 -7.15
CA PRO A 305 -7.29 -14.82 -6.00
C PRO A 305 -6.94 -14.14 -4.68
N TRP A 306 -5.68 -13.70 -4.51
CA TRP A 306 -5.27 -12.94 -3.34
C TRP A 306 -5.70 -11.47 -3.42
N ILE A 307 -5.37 -10.78 -4.51
CA ILE A 307 -5.63 -9.34 -4.64
C ILE A 307 -7.14 -9.06 -4.65
N TYR A 308 -7.91 -9.82 -5.43
CA TYR A 308 -9.34 -9.59 -5.64
C TYR A 308 -10.24 -10.63 -4.99
N GLY A 309 -9.89 -11.92 -5.06
CA GLY A 309 -10.72 -13.02 -4.53
C GLY A 309 -10.91 -13.00 -3.00
N GLN A 310 -10.04 -12.29 -2.29
CA GLN A 310 -10.14 -12.06 -0.85
C GLN A 310 -11.13 -10.95 -0.46
N THR A 311 -11.74 -10.27 -1.42
CA THR A 311 -12.69 -9.20 -1.17
C THR A 311 -13.93 -9.75 -0.46
N PRO A 312 -14.30 -9.23 0.73
CA PRO A 312 -15.51 -9.68 1.40
C PRO A 312 -16.75 -9.28 0.59
N GLN A 313 -17.90 -9.87 0.95
CA GLN A 313 -19.14 -9.64 0.21
C GLN A 313 -19.50 -8.16 0.13
N PHE A 314 -19.93 -7.70 -1.03
CA PHE A 314 -20.44 -6.35 -1.23
C PHE A 314 -21.58 -6.32 -2.24
N THR A 315 -22.36 -5.26 -2.21
CA THR A 315 -23.41 -4.97 -3.18
C THR A 315 -23.01 -3.72 -3.95
N PHE A 316 -23.11 -3.78 -5.26
CA PHE A 316 -23.07 -2.61 -6.14
C PHE A 316 -24.48 -2.29 -6.59
N SER A 317 -24.86 -1.01 -6.57
CA SER A 317 -26.14 -0.57 -7.13
C SER A 317 -26.06 0.83 -7.73
N SER A 318 -26.51 0.94 -8.98
CA SER A 318 -26.65 2.21 -9.70
C SER A 318 -27.69 3.16 -9.09
N ARG A 319 -28.56 2.65 -8.19
CA ARG A 319 -29.63 3.40 -7.55
C ARG A 319 -29.60 3.22 -6.02
N PRO A 320 -30.25 4.11 -5.26
CA PRO A 320 -30.53 3.86 -3.85
C PRO A 320 -31.38 2.60 -3.70
N THR A 321 -31.13 1.84 -2.65
CA THR A 321 -31.91 0.66 -2.27
C THR A 321 -32.41 0.82 -0.83
N GLU A 322 -33.34 -0.03 -0.38
CA GLU A 322 -33.76 -0.04 1.03
C GLU A 322 -32.55 -0.27 1.96
N ASP A 323 -31.66 -1.18 1.57
CA ASP A 323 -30.43 -1.47 2.31
C ASP A 323 -29.39 -0.33 2.23
N ASP A 324 -29.34 0.41 1.13
CA ASP A 324 -28.39 1.50 0.91
C ASP A 324 -29.10 2.74 0.36
N PRO A 325 -29.70 3.57 1.23
CA PRO A 325 -30.51 4.71 0.84
C PRO A 325 -29.69 5.92 0.39
N ARG A 326 -28.35 5.83 0.35
CA ARG A 326 -27.50 6.96 -0.05
C ARG A 326 -27.86 7.38 -1.48
N GLU A 327 -27.99 8.67 -1.73
CA GLU A 327 -28.18 9.17 -3.09
C GLU A 327 -26.97 8.84 -3.96
N ARG A 328 -27.23 8.39 -5.19
CA ARG A 328 -26.18 8.11 -6.18
C ARG A 328 -25.92 9.38 -6.98
N PRO A 329 -24.65 9.65 -7.38
CA PRO A 329 -24.40 10.71 -8.33
C PRO A 329 -25.15 10.40 -9.65
N PRO A 330 -25.53 11.43 -10.41
CA PRO A 330 -26.13 11.24 -11.72
C PRO A 330 -25.25 10.33 -12.58
N LEU A 331 -25.88 9.39 -13.28
CA LEU A 331 -25.19 8.58 -14.29
C LEU A 331 -24.68 9.50 -15.42
N ASP A 332 -23.69 9.02 -16.17
CA ASP A 332 -23.15 9.76 -17.32
C ASP A 332 -24.30 10.08 -18.31
N LEU A 333 -24.28 11.25 -18.97
CA LEU A 333 -25.43 11.82 -19.70
C LEU A 333 -26.06 10.89 -20.75
N ASP A 334 -25.26 10.00 -21.32
CA ASP A 334 -25.67 9.08 -22.38
C ASP A 334 -26.28 7.77 -21.84
N VAL A 335 -26.20 7.53 -20.52
CA VAL A 335 -26.83 6.39 -19.85
C VAL A 335 -28.32 6.69 -19.62
N GLN A 336 -29.18 5.72 -19.92
CA GLN A 336 -30.63 5.93 -19.84
C GLN A 336 -31.08 6.20 -18.39
N SER A 337 -32.01 7.13 -18.21
CA SER A 337 -32.50 7.53 -16.88
C SER A 337 -33.32 6.45 -16.17
N ASP A 338 -33.81 5.44 -16.89
CA ASP A 338 -34.53 4.27 -16.37
C ASP A 338 -33.62 3.04 -16.17
N PHE A 339 -32.36 3.10 -16.60
CA PHE A 339 -31.40 2.03 -16.38
C PHE A 339 -31.18 1.80 -14.89
N ASN A 340 -31.18 0.54 -14.49
CA ASN A 340 -30.85 0.10 -13.15
C ASN A 340 -30.03 -1.18 -13.23
N VAL A 341 -29.01 -1.22 -12.38
CA VAL A 341 -28.21 -2.40 -12.18
C VAL A 341 -27.85 -2.57 -10.72
N GLN A 342 -27.98 -3.79 -10.25
CA GLN A 342 -27.57 -4.22 -8.92
C GLN A 342 -26.91 -5.60 -9.01
N PHE A 343 -25.74 -5.75 -8.37
CA PHE A 343 -25.12 -7.05 -8.19
C PHE A 343 -24.69 -7.26 -6.74
N THR A 344 -24.79 -8.48 -6.24
CA THR A 344 -24.17 -8.90 -4.98
C THR A 344 -23.01 -9.83 -5.31
N LEU A 345 -21.83 -9.50 -4.80
CA LEU A 345 -20.61 -10.22 -5.06
C LEU A 345 -20.08 -10.87 -3.79
N ARG A 346 -19.50 -12.06 -3.92
CA ARG A 346 -18.78 -12.74 -2.84
C ARG A 346 -17.50 -13.36 -3.42
N HIS A 347 -16.35 -13.11 -2.80
CA HIS A 347 -15.04 -13.57 -3.31
C HIS A 347 -14.76 -13.13 -4.76
N GLY A 348 -15.32 -11.98 -5.17
CA GLY A 348 -15.21 -11.44 -6.53
C GLY A 348 -16.16 -12.06 -7.55
N GLU A 349 -16.93 -13.08 -7.18
CA GLU A 349 -17.95 -13.73 -8.02
C GLU A 349 -19.31 -13.05 -7.85
N ILE A 350 -19.99 -12.77 -8.95
CA ILE A 350 -21.37 -12.26 -8.97
C ILE A 350 -22.30 -13.40 -8.58
N GLN A 351 -22.93 -13.29 -7.41
CA GLN A 351 -23.84 -14.30 -6.88
C GLN A 351 -25.28 -14.05 -7.33
N THR A 352 -25.67 -12.78 -7.38
CA THR A 352 -26.98 -12.34 -7.85
C THR A 352 -26.80 -11.07 -8.67
N ALA A 353 -27.54 -10.95 -9.76
CA ALA A 353 -27.61 -9.74 -10.57
C ALA A 353 -29.08 -9.41 -10.86
N ASN A 354 -29.36 -8.11 -10.92
CA ASN A 354 -30.61 -7.54 -11.39
C ASN A 354 -30.23 -6.37 -12.30
N VAL A 355 -30.57 -6.50 -13.58
CA VAL A 355 -30.40 -5.48 -14.60
C VAL A 355 -31.80 -5.16 -15.12
N SER A 356 -32.12 -3.89 -15.28
CA SER A 356 -33.37 -3.44 -15.89
C SER A 356 -33.20 -2.13 -16.66
N GLY A 357 -34.09 -1.87 -17.61
CA GLY A 357 -34.13 -0.61 -18.35
C GLY A 357 -33.16 -0.56 -19.52
N LEU A 358 -32.70 -1.71 -20.03
CA LEU A 358 -31.95 -1.77 -21.28
C LEU A 358 -32.87 -1.49 -22.47
N LYS A 359 -32.33 -0.89 -23.54
CA LYS A 359 -33.04 -0.78 -24.83
C LYS A 359 -32.57 -1.86 -25.79
N TYR A 360 -33.51 -2.41 -26.55
CA TYR A 360 -33.30 -3.52 -27.46
C TYR A 360 -33.67 -3.17 -28.90
N GLU A 361 -33.04 -3.84 -29.84
CA GLU A 361 -33.41 -3.82 -31.26
C GLU A 361 -34.55 -4.81 -31.52
N GLY A 362 -35.57 -4.38 -32.28
CA GLY A 362 -36.71 -5.23 -32.68
C GLY A 362 -38.02 -4.94 -31.92
N THR A 363 -39.11 -5.58 -32.33
CA THR A 363 -40.49 -5.14 -32.01
C THR A 363 -41.39 -6.15 -31.29
N ALA A 364 -40.89 -7.23 -30.68
CA ALA A 364 -41.79 -8.36 -30.35
C ALA A 364 -41.74 -8.99 -28.94
N MET A 365 -40.93 -8.53 -27.97
CA MET A 365 -41.10 -8.98 -26.58
C MET A 365 -40.91 -7.87 -25.56
N ASP A 366 -41.42 -8.15 -24.36
CA ASP A 366 -41.27 -7.35 -23.16
C ASP A 366 -39.79 -7.24 -22.76
N GLY A 367 -39.27 -6.01 -22.69
CA GLY A 367 -37.88 -5.74 -22.31
C GLY A 367 -37.51 -6.35 -20.96
N ASP A 368 -38.48 -6.48 -20.06
CA ASP A 368 -38.32 -7.08 -18.74
C ASP A 368 -37.89 -8.55 -18.81
N ILE A 369 -38.33 -9.29 -19.83
CA ILE A 369 -37.91 -10.69 -20.05
C ILE A 369 -36.42 -10.74 -20.40
N TYR A 370 -35.99 -9.86 -21.30
CA TYR A 370 -34.60 -9.80 -21.76
C TYR A 370 -33.65 -9.30 -20.67
N ASP A 371 -34.08 -8.33 -19.90
CA ASP A 371 -33.40 -7.84 -18.69
C ASP A 371 -33.23 -8.97 -17.66
N GLY A 372 -34.26 -9.79 -17.47
CA GLY A 372 -34.23 -10.99 -16.64
C GLY A 372 -33.23 -12.06 -17.13
N MET A 373 -33.12 -12.26 -18.45
CA MET A 373 -32.15 -13.19 -19.04
C MET A 373 -30.71 -12.71 -18.82
N ILE A 374 -30.42 -11.43 -19.06
CA ILE A 374 -29.09 -10.84 -18.84
C ILE A 374 -28.72 -10.94 -17.36
N SER A 375 -29.66 -10.65 -16.47
CA SER A 375 -29.49 -10.81 -15.02
C SER A 375 -29.09 -12.23 -14.63
N GLN A 376 -29.73 -13.25 -15.22
CA GLN A 376 -29.37 -14.64 -14.96
C GLN A 376 -27.98 -14.99 -15.50
N THR A 377 -27.63 -14.54 -16.71
CA THR A 377 -26.31 -14.79 -17.29
C THR A 377 -25.19 -14.16 -16.47
N LEU A 378 -25.39 -12.96 -15.93
CA LEU A 378 -24.40 -12.33 -15.04
C LEU A 378 -24.21 -13.09 -13.72
N ALA A 379 -25.27 -13.72 -13.20
CA ALA A 379 -25.20 -14.48 -11.95
C ALA A 379 -24.67 -15.91 -12.12
N LYS A 380 -24.96 -16.58 -13.25
CA LYS A 380 -24.68 -18.01 -13.46
C LYS A 380 -23.64 -18.31 -14.55
N GLY A 381 -23.26 -17.32 -15.36
CA GLY A 381 -22.43 -17.54 -16.55
C GLY A 381 -23.23 -18.07 -17.74
N SER A 382 -22.58 -18.13 -18.91
CA SER A 382 -23.24 -18.45 -20.20
C SER A 382 -23.11 -19.91 -20.66
N GLU A 383 -22.08 -20.65 -20.23
CA GLU A 383 -21.74 -21.96 -20.84
C GLU A 383 -21.38 -23.09 -19.84
N ASP A 384 -20.95 -22.80 -18.61
CA ASP A 384 -20.43 -23.82 -17.67
C ASP A 384 -20.94 -23.67 -16.22
N ASP A 385 -22.04 -22.93 -16.03
CA ASP A 385 -22.62 -22.59 -14.70
C ASP A 385 -21.60 -21.96 -13.72
N SER A 386 -20.50 -21.43 -14.25
CA SER A 386 -19.46 -20.74 -13.49
C SER A 386 -19.83 -19.27 -13.34
N ALA A 387 -19.96 -18.83 -12.09
CA ALA A 387 -20.31 -17.45 -11.76
C ALA A 387 -19.31 -16.46 -12.38
N VAL A 388 -19.83 -15.37 -12.96
CA VAL A 388 -19.01 -14.32 -13.56
C VAL A 388 -18.17 -13.65 -12.46
N LYS A 389 -16.86 -13.64 -12.65
CA LYS A 389 -15.92 -12.96 -11.74
C LYS A 389 -15.69 -11.54 -12.21
N LEU A 390 -16.00 -10.56 -11.36
CA LEU A 390 -15.86 -9.14 -11.68
C LEU A 390 -14.44 -8.77 -12.11
N TYR A 391 -13.44 -9.38 -11.48
CA TYR A 391 -12.03 -9.15 -11.77
C TYR A 391 -11.55 -9.82 -13.07
N GLU A 392 -12.36 -10.65 -13.72
CA GLU A 392 -12.06 -11.28 -15.02
C GLU A 392 -12.73 -10.53 -16.19
N ILE A 393 -13.70 -9.67 -15.89
CA ILE A 393 -14.35 -8.82 -16.89
C ILE A 393 -13.31 -7.82 -17.42
N LYS A 394 -12.94 -7.95 -18.69
CA LYS A 394 -12.04 -7.01 -19.37
C LYS A 394 -12.79 -5.83 -19.97
N ASP A 395 -14.00 -6.09 -20.45
CA ASP A 395 -14.87 -5.13 -21.09
C ASP A 395 -16.33 -5.54 -20.89
N TRP A 396 -17.10 -4.63 -20.29
CA TRP A 396 -18.52 -4.83 -20.07
C TRP A 396 -19.35 -4.90 -21.35
N ALA A 397 -18.90 -4.29 -22.47
CA ALA A 397 -19.63 -4.40 -23.74
C ALA A 397 -19.62 -5.85 -24.23
N THR A 398 -18.48 -6.53 -24.08
CA THR A 398 -18.35 -7.95 -24.42
C THR A 398 -19.25 -8.83 -23.57
N VAL A 399 -19.35 -8.57 -22.25
CA VAL A 399 -20.19 -9.33 -21.33
C VAL A 399 -21.69 -9.14 -21.63
N LEU A 400 -22.12 -7.89 -21.86
CA LEU A 400 -23.52 -7.60 -22.19
C LEU A 400 -23.91 -8.14 -23.57
N LYS A 401 -22.99 -8.10 -24.56
CA LYS A 401 -23.18 -8.73 -25.87
C LYS A 401 -23.31 -10.24 -25.75
N SER A 402 -22.39 -10.91 -25.03
CA SER A 402 -22.42 -12.37 -24.89
C SER A 402 -23.66 -12.87 -24.15
N ALA A 403 -24.19 -12.08 -23.21
CA ALA A 403 -25.44 -12.39 -22.52
C ALA A 403 -26.66 -12.43 -23.45
N THR A 404 -26.57 -11.84 -24.65
CA THR A 404 -27.60 -11.88 -25.69
C THR A 404 -27.20 -12.70 -26.92
N ALA A 405 -26.04 -13.37 -26.90
CA ALA A 405 -25.55 -14.13 -28.04
C ALA A 405 -26.49 -15.31 -28.36
N GLY A 406 -26.80 -15.48 -29.65
CA GLY A 406 -27.71 -16.52 -30.12
C GLY A 406 -29.20 -16.26 -29.84
N GLN A 407 -29.55 -15.13 -29.21
CA GLN A 407 -30.93 -14.74 -28.98
C GLN A 407 -31.51 -14.01 -30.19
N ALA A 408 -32.84 -14.01 -30.30
CA ALA A 408 -33.58 -13.29 -31.34
C ALA A 408 -33.59 -11.76 -31.14
N PHE A 409 -33.02 -11.27 -30.03
CA PHE A 409 -32.95 -9.87 -29.63
C PHE A 409 -31.51 -9.46 -29.39
N LYS A 410 -31.25 -8.15 -29.47
CA LYS A 410 -29.95 -7.55 -29.17
C LYS A 410 -30.14 -6.28 -28.36
N VAL A 411 -29.26 -6.04 -27.38
CA VAL A 411 -29.17 -4.73 -26.74
C VAL A 411 -28.79 -3.73 -27.83
N SER A 412 -29.52 -2.61 -27.91
CA SER A 412 -29.21 -1.55 -28.87
C SER A 412 -27.78 -1.06 -28.70
N ASP A 413 -27.10 -0.76 -29.81
CA ASP A 413 -25.71 -0.29 -29.77
C ASP A 413 -25.54 0.96 -28.89
N SER A 414 -26.52 1.87 -28.90
CA SER A 414 -26.50 3.07 -28.05
C SER A 414 -26.52 2.75 -26.55
N SER A 415 -27.39 1.83 -26.11
CA SER A 415 -27.46 1.40 -24.71
C SER A 415 -26.23 0.60 -24.31
N LEU A 416 -25.77 -0.27 -25.19
CA LEU A 416 -24.59 -1.07 -24.95
C LEU A 416 -23.36 -0.19 -24.73
N ASN A 417 -23.11 0.77 -25.62
CA ASN A 417 -21.93 1.63 -25.55
C ASN A 417 -21.95 2.50 -24.29
N SER A 418 -23.04 3.23 -24.05
CA SER A 418 -23.17 4.13 -22.87
C SER A 418 -23.03 3.38 -21.54
N ILE A 419 -23.72 2.25 -21.37
CA ILE A 419 -23.69 1.47 -20.12
C ILE A 419 -22.33 0.81 -19.92
N SER A 420 -21.76 0.22 -20.98
CA SER A 420 -20.45 -0.43 -20.86
C SER A 420 -19.33 0.55 -20.57
N GLU A 421 -19.33 1.75 -21.18
CA GLU A 421 -18.39 2.82 -20.87
C GLU A 421 -18.46 3.23 -19.40
N TRP A 422 -19.68 3.46 -18.88
CA TRP A 422 -19.88 3.78 -17.47
C TRP A 422 -19.42 2.64 -16.53
N LEU A 423 -19.79 1.39 -16.83
CA LEU A 423 -19.37 0.24 -16.03
C LEU A 423 -17.85 0.01 -16.10
N ASN A 424 -17.22 0.20 -17.25
CA ASN A 424 -15.76 0.11 -17.42
C ASN A 424 -15.03 1.22 -16.65
N LYS A 425 -15.64 2.40 -16.48
CA LYS A 425 -15.10 3.48 -15.63
C LYS A 425 -15.17 3.16 -14.14
N VAL A 426 -16.19 2.42 -13.70
CA VAL A 426 -16.34 1.99 -12.29
C VAL A 426 -15.52 0.73 -11.99
N PHE A 427 -15.56 -0.24 -12.89
CA PHE A 427 -14.96 -1.56 -12.82
C PHE A 427 -14.08 -1.78 -14.05
N PRO A 428 -12.91 -1.14 -14.12
CA PRO A 428 -12.05 -1.30 -15.27
C PRO A 428 -11.50 -2.72 -15.35
N GLY A 429 -11.28 -3.20 -16.56
CA GLY A 429 -10.73 -4.52 -16.79
C GLY A 429 -9.36 -4.69 -16.15
N ASN A 430 -9.08 -5.84 -15.55
CA ASN A 430 -7.79 -6.06 -14.88
C ASN A 430 -6.64 -6.12 -15.89
N HIS A 431 -5.91 -5.00 -16.00
CA HIS A 431 -4.66 -4.90 -16.77
C HIS A 431 -3.39 -4.90 -15.90
N PHE A 432 -3.55 -5.10 -14.59
CA PHE A 432 -2.43 -5.10 -13.65
C PHE A 432 -1.54 -6.31 -13.90
N ARG A 433 -0.34 -6.06 -14.44
CA ARG A 433 0.76 -7.02 -14.56
C ARG A 433 1.61 -7.01 -13.30
#